data_AF-A0A379WM59-F1
#
_entry.id   AF-A0A379WM59-F1
#
_cell.length_a   1.000
_cell.length_b   1.000
_cell.length_c   1.000
_cell.angle_alpha   90.00
_cell.angle_beta   90.00
_cell.angle_gamma   90.00
#
_symmetry.space_group_name_H-M   'P 1'
#
loop_
_entity.id
_entity.type
_entity.pdbx_description
1 polymer ?
#
loop_
_entity_poly.entity_id
_entity_poly.type
_entity_poly.pdbx_seq_one_letter_code
_entity_poly.pdbx_strand_id
1 'polypeptide(L)' 'MTTHDRVRQQLHALETLLREHRHWRQDAPQAHLFTSTQPFFMDTMEPLEWLQWVLIPRMHTLLDNAQRCRGICRRPLL' A
#
# COMPACT_ATOMS: atom_id res chain seq x y z
N MET A 1 -16.62 -14.67 2.51
CA MET A 1 -15.38 -13.90 2.22
C MET A 1 -15.55 -12.50 2.76
N THR A 2 -14.63 -12.00 3.59
CA THR A 2 -14.76 -10.63 4.09
C THR A 2 -14.25 -9.65 3.04
N THR A 3 -14.74 -8.41 3.03
CA THR A 3 -14.28 -7.37 2.09
C THR A 3 -12.76 -7.19 2.11
N HIS A 4 -12.14 -7.38 3.28
CA HIS A 4 -10.69 -7.29 3.49
C HIS A 4 -9.92 -8.36 2.72
N ASP A 5 -10.46 -9.59 2.65
CA ASP A 5 -9.84 -10.68 1.88
C ASP A 5 -9.86 -10.39 0.38
N ARG A 6 -10.96 -9.78 -0.12
CA ARG A 6 -11.06 -9.38 -1.53
C ARG A 6 -10.04 -8.31 -1.88
N VAL A 7 -9.86 -7.31 -1.02
CA VAL A 7 -8.83 -6.27 -1.23
C VAL A 7 -7.44 -6.87 -1.21
N ARG A 8 -7.14 -7.79 -0.28
CA ARG A 8 -5.85 -8.49 -0.25
C ARG A 8 -5.61 -9.29 -1.54
N GLN A 9 -6.61 -10.00 -2.03
CA GLN A 9 -6.53 -10.72 -3.31
C GLN A 9 -6.26 -9.78 -4.48
N GLN A 10 -6.91 -8.61 -4.52
CA GLN A 10 -6.67 -7.61 -5.56
C GLN A 10 -5.26 -7.01 -5.49
N LEU A 11 -4.72 -6.75 -4.30
CA LEU A 11 -3.33 -6.29 -4.12
C LEU A 11 -2.33 -7.33 -4.65
N HIS A 12 -2.54 -8.61 -4.34
CA HIS A 12 -1.71 -9.69 -4.89
C HIS A 12 -1.83 -9.82 -6.41
N ALA A 13 -3.04 -9.70 -6.96
CA ALA A 13 -3.23 -9.72 -8.42
C ALA A 13 -2.50 -8.56 -9.10
N LEU A 14 -2.51 -7.38 -8.49
CA LEU A 14 -1.79 -6.21 -8.96
C LEU A 14 -0.27 -6.43 -8.93
N GLU A 15 0.26 -7.01 -7.85
CA GLU A 15 1.68 -7.41 -7.75
C GLU A 15 2.07 -8.41 -8.84
N THR A 16 1.24 -9.44 -9.07
CA THR A 16 1.47 -10.42 -10.14
C THR A 16 1.52 -9.75 -11.51
N LEU A 17 0.56 -8.87 -11.82
CA LEU A 17 0.55 -8.12 -13.08
C LEU A 17 1.82 -7.27 -13.22
N LEU A 18 2.23 -6.54 -12.17
CA LEU A 18 3.46 -5.74 -12.21
C LEU A 18 4.70 -6.60 -12.48
N ARG A 19 4.76 -7.82 -11.93
CA ARG A 19 5.85 -8.77 -12.17
C ARG A 19 5.84 -9.32 -13.60
N GLU A 20 4.66 -9.70 -14.10
CA GLU A 20 4.48 -10.18 -15.48
C GLU A 20 4.91 -9.12 -16.50
N HIS A 21 4.56 -7.86 -16.25
CA HIS A 21 4.95 -6.72 -17.09
C HIS A 21 6.39 -6.21 -16.83
N ARG A 22 7.17 -6.86 -15.95
CA ARG A 22 8.52 -6.44 -15.53
C ARG A 22 8.60 -5.00 -14.98
N HIS A 23 7.48 -4.47 -14.51
CA HIS A 23 7.43 -3.18 -13.81
C HIS A 23 7.68 -3.32 -12.31
N TRP A 24 7.64 -4.54 -11.78
CA TRP A 24 8.02 -4.83 -10.40
C TRP A 24 9.50 -4.53 -10.16
N ARG A 25 9.78 -3.61 -9.26
CA ARG A 25 11.16 -3.26 -8.88
C ARG A 25 11.53 -4.07 -7.65
N GLN A 26 12.68 -4.75 -7.70
CA GLN A 26 13.21 -5.47 -6.55
C GLN A 26 14.10 -4.58 -5.69
N ASP A 27 14.72 -3.57 -6.30
CA ASP A 27 15.54 -2.59 -5.60
C ASP A 27 14.67 -1.61 -4.81
N ALA A 28 14.99 -1.47 -3.53
CA ALA A 28 14.35 -0.50 -2.67
C ALA A 28 14.61 0.93 -3.21
N PRO A 29 13.59 1.80 -3.28
CA PRO A 29 13.75 3.17 -3.70
C PRO A 29 14.67 3.90 -2.72
N GLN A 30 15.42 4.88 -3.24
CA GLN A 30 16.31 5.69 -2.41
C GLN A 30 15.49 6.40 -1.32
N ALA A 31 16.07 6.53 -0.12
CA ALA A 31 15.37 7.14 1.02
C ALA A 31 14.88 8.57 0.74
N HIS A 32 15.59 9.32 -0.10
CA HIS A 32 15.21 10.68 -0.52
C HIS A 32 13.90 10.71 -1.35
N LEU A 33 13.48 9.58 -1.92
CA LEU A 33 12.22 9.49 -2.66
C LEU A 33 11.02 9.56 -1.71
N PHE A 34 11.20 9.17 -0.44
CA PHE A 34 10.17 9.30 0.59
C PHE A 34 10.19 10.67 1.29
N THR A 35 11.11 11.57 0.92
CA THR A 35 11.19 12.90 1.50
C THR A 35 10.48 13.96 0.66
N SER A 36 9.81 13.59 -0.45
CA SER A 36 9.01 14.55 -1.21
C SER A 36 7.85 15.08 -0.37
N THR A 37 7.67 16.39 -0.44
CA THR A 37 6.54 17.11 0.16
C THR A 37 5.30 17.09 -0.71
N GLN A 38 5.40 16.66 -1.98
CA GLN A 38 4.24 16.57 -2.86
C GLN A 38 3.37 15.34 -2.55
N PRO A 39 2.05 15.44 -2.73
CA PRO A 39 1.17 14.28 -2.60
C PRO A 39 1.58 13.22 -3.63
N PHE A 40 1.54 11.95 -3.23
CA PHE A 40 1.92 10.81 -4.08
C PHE A 40 3.37 10.79 -4.58
N PHE A 41 4.25 11.65 -4.05
CA PHE A 41 5.67 11.70 -4.41
C PHE A 41 5.91 11.95 -5.92
N MET A 42 5.02 12.72 -6.57
CA MET A 42 5.01 12.94 -8.03
C MET A 42 6.32 13.52 -8.59
N ASP A 43 7.04 14.34 -7.84
CA ASP A 43 8.32 14.90 -8.32
C ASP A 43 9.47 13.90 -8.29
N THR A 44 9.42 12.94 -7.36
CA THR A 44 10.57 12.12 -7.02
C THR A 44 10.44 10.70 -7.54
N MET A 45 9.23 10.16 -7.56
CA MET A 45 8.97 8.73 -7.75
C MET A 45 7.95 8.51 -8.86
N GLU A 46 8.19 7.50 -9.70
CA GLU A 46 7.22 7.09 -10.70
C GLU A 46 5.93 6.55 -10.04
N PRO A 47 4.75 6.75 -10.63
CA PRO A 47 3.48 6.27 -10.06
C PRO A 47 3.48 4.77 -9.74
N LEU A 48 4.15 3.96 -10.57
CA LEU A 48 4.28 2.51 -10.37
C LEU A 48 5.17 2.19 -9.17
N GLU A 49 6.23 2.96 -8.95
CA GLU A 49 7.12 2.82 -7.80
C GLU A 49 6.42 3.23 -6.51
N TRP A 50 5.64 4.32 -6.54
CA TRP A 50 4.83 4.73 -5.41
C TRP A 50 3.79 3.66 -5.04
N LEU A 51 3.15 3.09 -6.05
CA LEU A 51 2.13 2.09 -5.86
C LEU A 51 2.69 0.84 -5.16
N GLN A 52 3.84 0.31 -5.60
CA GLN A 52 4.43 -0.88 -4.98
C GLN A 52 5.03 -0.61 -3.59
N TRP A 53 5.70 0.53 -3.39
CA TRP A 53 6.48 0.79 -2.17
C TRP A 53 5.70 1.54 -1.08
N VAL A 54 4.65 2.27 -1.44
CA VAL A 54 3.85 3.06 -0.51
C VAL A 54 2.45 2.49 -0.39
N LEU A 55 1.72 2.34 -1.50
CA LEU A 55 0.31 1.98 -1.46
C LEU A 55 0.08 0.54 -0.99
N ILE A 56 0.74 -0.44 -1.61
CA ILE A 56 0.58 -1.87 -1.26
C ILE A 56 0.84 -2.12 0.24
N PRO A 57 2.02 -1.77 0.81
CA PRO A 57 2.30 -2.03 2.22
C PRO A 57 1.39 -1.24 3.18
N ARG A 58 0.98 -0.01 2.81
CA ARG A 58 -0.01 0.75 3.59
C ARG A 58 -1.35 0.05 3.63
N MET A 59 -1.82 -0.47 2.50
CA MET A 59 -3.10 -1.19 2.44
C MET A 59 -3.01 -2.49 3.25
N HIS A 60 -1.92 -3.25 3.16
CA HIS A 60 -1.71 -4.42 4.02
C HIS A 60 -1.77 -4.06 5.51
N THR A 61 -1.11 -2.96 5.91
CA THR A 61 -1.13 -2.46 7.28
C THR A 61 -2.53 -2.04 7.71
N LEU A 62 -3.27 -1.33 6.86
CA LEU A 62 -4.66 -0.93 7.14
C LEU A 62 -5.58 -2.15 7.29
N LEU A 63 -5.44 -3.15 6.44
CA LEU A 63 -6.20 -4.39 6.51
C LEU A 63 -5.87 -5.19 7.79
N ASP A 64 -4.59 -5.25 8.18
CA ASP A 64 -4.14 -5.90 9.42
C ASP A 64 -4.65 -5.17 10.66
N ASN A 65 -4.56 -3.83 10.68
CA ASN A 65 -5.09 -3.02 11.77
C ASN A 65 -6.62 -3.06 11.84
N ALA A 66 -7.32 -3.05 10.70
CA ALA A 66 -8.77 -3.20 10.67
C ALA A 66 -9.22 -4.57 11.18
N GLN A 67 -8.43 -5.62 10.96
CA GLN A 67 -8.65 -6.94 11.54
C GLN A 67 -8.55 -6.90 13.08
N ARG A 68 -7.57 -6.17 13.63
CA ARG A 68 -7.40 -5.98 15.09
C ARG A 68 -8.48 -5.07 15.70
N CYS A 69 -8.93 -4.05 14.97
CA CYS A 69 -9.97 -3.13 15.39
C CYS A 69 -11.39 -3.69 15.33
N ARG A 70 -11.60 -4.95 14.89
CA ARG A 70 -12.92 -5.62 14.99
C ARG A 70 -13.37 -5.87 16.43
N GLY A 71 -12.50 -5.63 17.42
CA GLY A 71 -12.80 -5.82 18.83
C GLY A 71 -12.62 -4.57 19.69
N ILE A 72 -13.31 -3.46 19.39
CA ILE A 72 -13.39 -2.21 20.19
C ILE A 72 -12.50 -1.08 19.65
N CYS A 73 -13.07 -0.26 18.77
CA CYS A 73 -12.76 1.16 18.75
C CYS A 73 -14.07 1.93 18.53
N ARG A 74 -15.01 1.78 19.48
CA ARG A 74 -15.93 2.88 19.78
C ARG A 74 -15.04 3.97 20.36
N ARG A 75 -14.71 4.98 19.56
CA ARG A 75 -14.14 6.23 20.07
C ARG A 75 -15.32 6.97 20.73
N PRO A 76 -15.41 7.14 22.06
CA PRO A 76 -16.23 8.21 22.58
C PRO A 76 -15.44 9.49 22.30
N LEU A 77 -16.02 10.41 21.52
CA LEU A 77 -15.59 11.80 21.57
C LEU A 77 -15.85 12.29 22.99
N LEU A 78 -14.80 12.46 23.79
CA LEU A 78 -14.75 13.43 24.88
C LEU A 78 -13.96 14.63 24.35
#